data_AF-A0A0Q7B618-F1
#
_entry.id   AF-A0A0Q7B618-F1
#
_cell.length_a   1.000
_cell.length_b   1.000
_cell.length_c   1.000
_cell.angle_alpha   90.00
_cell.angle_beta   90.00
_cell.angle_gamma   90.00
#
_symmetry.space_group_name_H-M   'P 1'
#
loop_
_entity.id
_entity.type
_entity.pdbx_description
1 polymer ?
#
loop_
_entity_poly.entity_id
_entity_poly.type
_entity_poly.pdbx_seq_one_letter_code
_entity_poly.pdbx_strand_id
1 'polypeptide(L)' 'MAGYDAGRRLALQAGSSAAGYRWLADHPEVNNALIAGYEWALWDYEDANGLVHSPASNRAAG' A
#
# COMPACT_ATOMS: atom_id res chain seq x y z
N MET A 1 3.23 -4.64 -15.64
CA MET A 1 3.58 -4.01 -14.36
C MET A 1 2.98 -2.61 -14.15
N ALA A 2 2.48 -1.91 -15.17
CA ALA A 2 1.98 -0.53 -15.02
C ALA A 2 0.98 -0.30 -13.87
N GLY A 3 0.05 -1.22 -13.60
CA GLY A 3 -0.86 -1.12 -12.46
C GLY A 3 -0.17 -1.17 -11.10
N TYR A 4 0.80 -2.07 -10.94
CA TYR A 4 1.62 -2.19 -9.73
C TYR A 4 2.47 -0.95 -9.49
N ASP A 5 3.14 -0.45 -10.52
CA ASP A 5 3.94 0.78 -10.41
C ASP A 5 3.08 2.02 -10.11
N ALA A 6 1.87 2.07 -10.67
CA ALA A 6 0.90 3.12 -10.35
C ALA A 6 0.46 3.06 -8.88
N GLY A 7 0.18 1.85 -8.36
CA GLY A 7 -0.15 1.64 -6.95
C GLY A 7 0.98 2.10 -6.02
N ARG A 8 2.23 1.73 -6.32
CA ARG A 8 3.40 2.17 -5.54
C ARG A 8 3.52 3.70 -5.50
N ARG A 9 3.39 4.37 -6.65
CA ARG A 9 3.47 5.84 -6.72
C ARG A 9 2.36 6.51 -5.93
N LEU A 10 1.15 5.96 -5.97
CA LEU A 10 0.01 6.50 -5.24
C LEU A 10 0.21 6.39 -3.73
N ALA A 11 0.71 5.25 -3.24
CA ALA A 11 1.00 5.05 -1.82
C ALA A 11 2.05 6.05 -1.29
N LEU A 12 3.09 6.32 -2.08
CA LEU A 12 4.12 7.31 -1.73
C LEU A 12 3.59 8.76 -1.65
N GLN A 13 2.44 9.05 -2.28
CA GLN A 13 1.78 10.36 -2.18
C GLN A 13 0.93 10.51 -0.91
N ALA A 14 0.55 9.41 -0.26
CA ALA A 14 -0.32 9.45 0.94
C ALA A 14 0.38 10.10 2.16
N GLY A 15 1.72 10.10 2.19
CA GLY A 15 2.52 10.80 3.20
C GLY A 15 2.48 10.20 4.62
N SER A 16 1.67 9.17 4.86
CA SER A 16 1.66 8.37 6.09
C SER A 16 1.00 7.01 5.85
N SER A 17 1.35 6.01 6.67
CA SER A 17 0.71 4.70 6.61
C SER A 17 -0.79 4.75 6.94
N ALA A 18 -1.18 5.59 7.91
CA ALA A 18 -2.58 5.77 8.28
C ALA A 18 -3.44 6.34 7.14
N ALA A 19 -2.95 7.37 6.43
CA ALA A 19 -3.62 7.89 5.24
C ALA A 19 -3.68 6.83 4.13
N GLY A 20 -2.63 6.03 4.00
CA GLY A 20 -2.59 4.96 3.02
C GLY A 20 -3.64 3.88 3.25
N TYR A 21 -3.79 3.40 4.49
CA TYR A 21 -4.82 2.41 4.81
C TYR A 21 -6.24 2.96 4.67
N ARG A 22 -6.44 4.23 5.00
CA ARG A 22 -7.74 4.88 4.75
C ARG A 22 -8.09 4.86 3.27
N TRP A 23 -7.12 5.18 2.40
CA TRP A 23 -7.35 5.11 0.95
C TRP A 23 -7.72 3.70 0.48
N LEU A 24 -7.04 2.65 0.98
CA LEU A 24 -7.37 1.26 0.66
C LEU A 24 -8.79 0.87 1.12
N ALA A 25 -9.21 1.34 2.29
CA ALA A 25 -10.56 1.10 2.80
C ALA A 25 -11.64 1.81 1.98
N ASP A 26 -11.34 3.00 1.46
CA ASP A 26 -12.25 3.80 0.66
C ASP A 26 -12.37 3.31 -0.81
N HIS A 27 -11.49 2.43 -1.27
CA HIS A 27 -11.41 1.98 -2.67
C HIS A 27 -11.37 0.44 -2.83
N PRO A 28 -12.38 -0.30 -2.31
CA PRO A 28 -12.41 -1.77 -2.39
C PRO A 28 -12.55 -2.32 -3.82
N GLU A 29 -12.97 -1.51 -4.78
CA GLU A 29 -13.21 -1.87 -6.18
C GLU A 29 -11.97 -1.81 -7.09
N VAL A 30 -10.83 -1.37 -6.55
CA VAL A 30 -9.63 -1.11 -7.37
C VAL A 30 -8.92 -2.40 -7.76
N ASN A 31 -8.38 -2.41 -8.99
CA ASN A 31 -7.70 -3.56 -9.59
C ASN A 31 -6.61 -4.16 -8.69
N ASN A 32 -6.59 -5.51 -8.60
CA ASN A 32 -5.63 -6.31 -7.84
C ASN A 32 -4.17 -5.91 -8.07
N ALA A 33 -3.76 -5.56 -9.29
CA ALA A 33 -2.39 -5.17 -9.56
C ALA A 33 -2.02 -3.82 -8.93
N LEU A 34 -2.95 -2.87 -8.89
CA LEU A 34 -2.77 -1.57 -8.26
C LEU A 34 -2.75 -1.70 -6.73
N ILE A 35 -3.71 -2.46 -6.17
CA ILE A 35 -3.75 -2.76 -4.73
C ILE A 35 -2.43 -3.38 -4.27
N ALA A 36 -1.92 -4.41 -4.97
CA ALA A 36 -0.66 -5.06 -4.60
C ALA A 36 0.54 -4.10 -4.61
N GLY A 37 0.61 -3.19 -5.59
CA GLY A 37 1.66 -2.16 -5.62
C GLY A 37 1.53 -1.17 -4.47
N TYR A 38 0.30 -0.79 -4.14
CA TYR A 38 0.00 0.13 -3.05
C TYR A 38 0.34 -0.47 -1.68
N GLU A 39 -0.11 -1.69 -1.40
CA GLU A 39 0.17 -2.44 -0.17
C GLU A 39 1.66 -2.68 0.02
N TRP A 40 2.38 -3.04 -1.06
CA TRP A 40 3.83 -3.22 -0.99
C TRP A 40 4.56 -1.93 -0.62
N ALA A 41 4.18 -0.79 -1.22
CA ALA A 41 4.81 0.49 -0.89
C ALA A 41 4.47 0.97 0.53
N LEU A 42 3.29 0.63 1.06
CA LEU A 42 2.96 0.87 2.46
C LEU A 42 3.81 0.02 3.39
N TRP A 43 3.98 -1.26 3.09
CA TRP A 43 4.83 -2.15 3.87
C TRP A 43 6.29 -1.64 3.91
N ASP A 44 6.84 -1.26 2.76
CA ASP A 44 8.20 -0.70 2.62
C ASP A 44 8.36 0.60 3.42
N TYR A 45 7.36 1.48 3.37
CA TYR A 45 7.33 2.70 4.18
C TYR A 45 7.32 2.38 5.69
N GLU A 46 6.51 1.42 6.13
CA GLU A 46 6.45 1.03 7.54
C GLU A 46 7.77 0.44 8.02
N ASP A 47 8.37 -0.46 7.25
CA ASP A 47 9.67 -1.08 7.56
C ASP A 47 10.76 -0.01 7.70
N ALA A 48 10.87 0.89 6.70
CA ALA A 48 11.85 1.96 6.68
C ALA A 48 11.74 2.95 7.85
N ASN A 49 10.55 3.06 8.46
CA ASN A 49 10.28 3.96 9.59
C ASN A 49 10.16 3.21 10.94
N GLY A 50 10.40 1.89 10.97
CA GLY A 50 10.25 1.08 12.18
C GLY A 50 8.82 1.03 12.74
N LEU A 51 7.82 1.21 11.86
CA LEU A 51 6.41 1.17 12.22
C LEU A 51 5.90 -0.27 12.25
N VAL A 52 4.87 -0.53 13.05
CA VAL A 52 4.22 -1.85 13.09
C VAL A 52 3.48 -2.08 11.79
N HIS A 53 3.76 -3.21 11.14
CA HIS A 53 3.03 -3.63 9.94
C HIS A 53 1.57 -3.91 10.25
N SER A 54 0.67 -3.25 9.52
CA SER A 54 -0.74 -3.58 9.63
C SER A 54 -1.02 -4.94 8.96
N PRO A 55 -2.00 -5.73 9.45
CA PRO A 55 -2.32 -7.06 8.89
C PRO A 55 -2.68 -7.05 7.40
N ALA A 56 -3.12 -5.90 6.88
CA ALA A 56 -3.36 -5.69 5.45
C ALA A 56 -2.08 -5.79 4.61
N SER A 57 -0.93 -5.33 5.13
CA SER A 57 0.38 -5.46 4.44
C SER A 57 0.82 -6.92 4.28
N ASN A 58 0.37 -7.84 5.14
CA ASN A 58 0.82 -9.24 5.13
C ASN A 58 0.34 -10.04 3.90
N ARG A 59 -0.61 -9.50 3.11
CA ARG A 59 -1.05 -10.11 1.84
C ARG A 59 -0.10 -9.86 0.66
N ALA A 60 0.77 -8.85 0.76
CA ALA A 60 1.68 -8.48 -0.32
C ALA A 60 3.04 -9.23 -0.27
N ALA A 61 3.33 -9.92 0.84
CA ALA A 61 4.60 -10.62 1.08
C ALA A 61 4.55 -12.16 0.86
N GLY A 62 3.37 -12.71 0.52
CA GLY A 62 3.13 -14.15 0.33
C GLY A 62 3.12 -14.58 -1.13
#